data_AF-A0A4R8FCE5-F1
#
_entry.id   AF-A0A4R8FCE5-F1
#
_cell.length_a   1.000
_cell.length_b   1.000
_cell.length_c   1.000
_cell.angle_alpha   90.00
_cell.angle_beta   90.00
_cell.angle_gamma   90.00
#
_symmetry.space_group_name_H-M   'P 1'
#
loop_
_entity.id
_entity.type
_entity.pdbx_description
1 polymer ?
#
loop_
_entity_poly.entity_id
_entity_poly.type
_entity_poly.pdbx_seq_one_letter_code
_entity_poly.pdbx_strand_id
1 'polypeptide(L)'
;MGGYVRASALAPIRSCVDRLGGRMDRILRAVDLPVGLLDRPVLVLPRMDHYAVLQAAGRDTGSTDFGAEMGAAVRTGMLGPYGTGTTEAPTLGAAIRRANGTLNRMMQTDTDLVLCRLRRGVRWSMASHTRGKAGRFQNELPATGYQLDLLRHFPGEAWSPKAIRIRDIERARIAHLEQLFRAPVCGPDRGDSPVPGMEFDERCLAALNPAAAWTRPRTTPRQRPCRRPPIPRPACVPPSGWSFCADVPGSTASPPGSVCRGAAFSGSSDLCGAT
;
A
#
# COMPACT_ATOMS: atom_id res chain seq x y z
N MET A 1 -12.84 -18.09 -24.75
CA MET A 1 -11.47 -17.76 -25.24
C MET A 1 -10.51 -17.80 -24.06
N GLY A 2 -9.24 -18.11 -24.27
CA GLY A 2 -8.23 -17.99 -23.21
C GLY A 2 -7.80 -16.54 -23.01
N GLY A 3 -7.39 -16.19 -21.78
CA GLY A 3 -6.83 -14.88 -21.48
C GLY A 3 -5.44 -14.65 -22.12
N TYR A 4 -5.05 -13.38 -22.16
CA TYR A 4 -3.75 -12.90 -22.62
C TYR A 4 -3.07 -12.05 -21.53
N VAL A 5 -1.78 -11.78 -21.70
CA VAL A 5 -1.01 -10.79 -20.92
C VAL A 5 -0.20 -9.92 -21.89
N ARG A 6 0.14 -8.70 -21.48
CA ARG A 6 1.04 -7.84 -22.27
C ARG A 6 2.50 -8.30 -22.17
N ALA A 7 3.26 -8.12 -23.24
CA ALA A 7 4.68 -8.39 -23.29
C ALA A 7 5.49 -7.54 -22.28
N SER A 8 4.96 -6.40 -21.83
CA SER A 8 5.51 -5.63 -20.70
C SER A 8 5.67 -6.47 -19.41
N ALA A 9 4.87 -7.53 -19.21
CA ALA A 9 5.02 -8.44 -18.07
C ALA A 9 6.28 -9.33 -18.16
N LEU A 10 6.99 -9.36 -19.29
CA LEU A 10 8.28 -10.03 -19.44
C LEU A 10 9.44 -9.22 -18.83
N ALA A 11 9.29 -7.90 -18.65
CA ALA A 11 10.31 -7.05 -18.04
C ALA A 11 10.65 -7.42 -16.58
N PRO A 12 9.68 -7.57 -15.64
CA PRO A 12 9.99 -8.04 -14.29
C PRO A 12 10.54 -9.47 -14.26
N ILE A 13 10.10 -10.35 -15.18
CA ILE A 13 10.64 -11.70 -15.32
C ILE A 13 12.12 -11.63 -15.69
N ARG A 14 12.46 -10.86 -16.73
CA ARG A 14 13.85 -10.64 -17.14
C ARG A 14 14.70 -10.12 -15.98
N SER A 15 14.25 -9.09 -15.27
CA SER A 15 14.99 -8.55 -14.11
C SER A 15 15.22 -9.58 -13.01
N CYS A 16 14.27 -10.48 -12.78
CA CYS A 16 14.39 -11.58 -11.81
C CYS A 16 15.34 -12.69 -12.30
N VAL A 17 15.28 -13.05 -13.58
CA VAL A 17 16.19 -13.99 -14.25
C VAL A 17 17.64 -13.48 -14.20
N ASP A 18 17.85 -12.23 -14.61
CA ASP A 18 19.17 -11.60 -14.65
C ASP A 18 19.78 -11.52 -13.23
N ARG A 19 18.97 -11.23 -12.19
CA ARG A 19 19.38 -11.26 -10.77
C ARG A 19 19.79 -12.66 -10.30
N LEU A 20 19.17 -13.71 -10.84
CA LEU A 20 19.46 -15.11 -10.51
C LEU A 20 20.53 -15.75 -11.42
N GLY A 21 21.17 -14.96 -12.30
CA GLY A 21 22.22 -15.45 -13.20
C GLY A 21 21.72 -16.30 -14.38
N GLY A 22 20.40 -16.37 -14.58
CA GLY A 22 19.79 -17.05 -15.73
C GLY A 22 19.86 -16.21 -17.01
N ARG A 23 19.22 -16.68 -18.08
CA ARG A 23 19.22 -15.98 -19.38
C ARG A 23 17.85 -15.94 -20.05
N MET A 24 17.24 -14.75 -20.09
CA MET A 24 15.91 -14.55 -20.68
C MET A 24 15.83 -14.96 -22.16
N ASP A 25 16.92 -14.79 -22.92
CA ASP A 25 16.97 -15.22 -24.33
C ASP A 25 16.98 -16.74 -24.51
N ARG A 26 17.50 -17.50 -23.52
CA ARG A 26 17.39 -18.97 -23.50
C ARG A 26 15.98 -19.40 -23.13
N ILE A 27 15.42 -18.79 -22.08
CA ILE A 27 14.07 -19.08 -21.58
C ILE A 27 13.02 -18.88 -22.67
N LEU A 28 13.05 -17.76 -23.41
CA LEU A 28 12.09 -17.52 -24.50
C LEU A 28 12.21 -18.54 -25.63
N ARG A 29 13.43 -18.89 -26.06
CA ARG A 29 13.64 -19.94 -27.07
C ARG A 29 13.19 -21.33 -26.60
N ALA A 30 13.34 -21.63 -25.31
CA ALA A 30 12.92 -22.92 -24.72
C ALA A 30 11.38 -23.08 -24.60
N VAL A 31 10.60 -22.05 -24.95
CA VAL A 31 9.13 -22.08 -25.04
C VAL A 31 8.64 -21.54 -26.39
N ASP A 32 9.47 -21.63 -27.43
CA ASP A 32 9.17 -21.25 -28.81
C ASP A 32 8.71 -19.78 -29.01
N LEU A 33 9.10 -18.88 -28.10
CA LEU A 33 8.80 -17.46 -28.18
C LEU A 33 9.96 -16.65 -28.79
N PRO A 34 9.67 -15.68 -29.70
CA PRO A 34 10.71 -14.85 -30.30
C PRO A 34 11.26 -13.84 -29.29
N VAL A 35 12.60 -13.76 -29.20
CA VAL A 35 13.33 -12.88 -28.26
C VAL A 35 12.92 -11.41 -28.41
N GLY A 36 12.61 -10.96 -29.62
CA GLY A 36 12.14 -9.60 -29.92
C GLY A 36 10.78 -9.21 -29.32
N LEU A 37 10.12 -10.09 -28.54
CA LEU A 37 9.01 -9.69 -27.66
C LEU A 37 9.47 -8.76 -26.53
N LEU A 38 10.72 -8.87 -26.08
CA LEU A 38 11.28 -8.02 -25.02
C LEU A 38 11.29 -6.54 -25.41
N ASP A 39 11.47 -6.25 -26.71
CA ASP A 39 11.53 -4.89 -27.27
C ASP A 39 10.14 -4.35 -27.67
N ARG A 40 9.07 -5.13 -27.47
CA ARG A 40 7.72 -4.84 -27.97
C ARG A 40 6.65 -4.92 -26.86
N PRO A 41 6.77 -4.12 -25.78
CA PRO A 41 5.98 -4.26 -24.54
C PRO A 41 4.46 -4.10 -24.72
N VAL A 42 4.02 -3.45 -25.80
CA VAL A 42 2.59 -3.23 -26.12
C VAL A 42 1.89 -4.47 -26.68
N LEU A 43 2.64 -5.42 -27.25
CA LEU A 43 2.09 -6.67 -27.78
C LEU A 43 1.47 -7.51 -26.67
N VAL A 44 0.61 -8.45 -27.06
CA VAL A 44 0.02 -9.44 -26.16
C VAL A 44 0.53 -10.83 -26.52
N LEU A 45 0.71 -11.66 -25.50
CA LEU A 45 0.97 -13.09 -25.64
C LEU A 45 -0.16 -13.89 -24.97
N PRO A 46 -0.53 -15.07 -25.49
CA PRO A 46 -1.39 -16.01 -24.80
C PRO A 46 -0.90 -16.25 -23.37
N ARG A 47 -1.83 -16.27 -22.40
CA ARG A 47 -1.43 -16.42 -20.98
C ARG A 47 -0.81 -17.79 -20.69
N MET A 48 -1.05 -18.79 -21.54
CA MET A 48 -0.38 -20.09 -21.46
C MET A 48 1.13 -19.97 -21.71
N ASP A 49 1.53 -19.20 -22.70
CA ASP A 49 2.92 -19.00 -23.06
C ASP A 49 3.63 -18.20 -21.94
N HIS A 50 2.93 -17.26 -21.30
CA HIS A 50 3.42 -16.61 -20.10
C HIS A 50 3.64 -17.57 -18.91
N TYR A 51 2.72 -18.53 -18.70
CA TYR A 51 2.91 -19.58 -17.70
C TYR A 51 4.06 -20.53 -18.07
N ALA A 52 4.29 -20.77 -19.37
CA ALA A 52 5.44 -21.52 -19.84
C ALA A 52 6.76 -20.77 -19.59
N VAL A 53 6.82 -19.46 -19.88
CA VAL A 53 7.97 -18.59 -19.56
C VAL A 53 8.30 -18.62 -18.08
N LEU A 54 7.30 -18.47 -17.19
CA LEU A 54 7.52 -18.49 -15.73
C LEU A 54 8.05 -19.86 -15.23
N GLN A 55 7.56 -20.97 -15.78
CA GLN A 55 8.06 -22.32 -15.46
C GLN A 55 9.45 -22.58 -16.06
N ALA A 56 9.73 -22.07 -17.25
CA ALA A 56 11.05 -22.16 -17.88
C ALA A 56 12.09 -21.31 -17.12
N ALA A 57 11.70 -20.12 -16.65
CA ALA A 57 12.54 -19.28 -15.80
C ALA A 57 12.91 -19.97 -14.48
N GLY A 58 11.93 -20.51 -13.74
CA GLY A 58 12.20 -21.26 -12.51
C GLY A 58 13.09 -22.49 -12.71
N ARG A 59 13.02 -23.15 -13.89
CA ARG A 59 13.94 -24.24 -14.25
C ARG A 59 15.34 -23.75 -14.63
N ASP A 60 15.46 -22.69 -15.44
CA ASP A 60 16.75 -22.11 -15.88
C ASP A 60 17.55 -21.55 -14.69
N THR A 61 16.87 -20.94 -13.70
CA THR A 61 17.48 -20.36 -12.50
C THR A 61 17.53 -21.31 -11.30
N GLY A 62 17.02 -22.55 -11.42
CA GLY A 62 16.91 -23.49 -10.30
C GLY A 62 16.00 -23.05 -9.15
N SER A 63 15.10 -22.07 -9.36
CA SER A 63 14.22 -21.52 -8.32
C SER A 63 12.81 -22.11 -8.40
N THR A 64 12.49 -22.99 -7.44
CA THR A 64 11.15 -23.57 -7.24
C THR A 64 10.08 -22.53 -6.94
N ASP A 65 10.47 -21.37 -6.40
CA ASP A 65 9.61 -20.27 -5.97
C ASP A 65 9.89 -18.96 -6.75
N PHE A 66 10.38 -19.08 -7.99
CA PHE A 66 10.74 -17.96 -8.89
C PHE A 66 9.67 -16.84 -8.93
N GLY A 67 8.39 -17.22 -8.97
CA GLY A 67 7.29 -16.26 -8.92
C GLY A 67 7.24 -15.45 -7.63
N ALA A 68 7.47 -16.06 -6.47
CA ALA A 68 7.49 -15.35 -5.19
C ALA A 68 8.73 -14.46 -5.06
N GLU A 69 9.88 -14.95 -5.52
CA GLU A 69 11.10 -14.15 -5.62
C GLU A 69 10.91 -12.89 -6.47
N MET A 70 10.29 -13.01 -7.65
CA MET A 70 9.93 -11.86 -8.49
C MET A 70 8.96 -10.91 -7.77
N GLY A 71 7.95 -11.47 -7.09
CA GLY A 71 6.98 -10.71 -6.30
C GLY A 71 7.59 -9.96 -5.10
N ALA A 72 8.63 -10.51 -4.47
CA ALA A 72 9.33 -9.89 -3.35
C ALA A 72 10.31 -8.79 -3.80
N ALA A 73 10.85 -8.88 -5.02
CA ALA A 73 11.83 -7.93 -5.56
C ALA A 73 11.22 -6.72 -6.29
N VAL A 74 10.07 -6.89 -6.95
CA VAL A 74 9.49 -5.87 -7.85
C VAL A 74 8.49 -4.98 -7.11
N ARG A 75 8.74 -3.66 -7.14
CA ARG A 75 7.81 -2.65 -6.62
C ARG A 75 6.64 -2.45 -7.57
N THR A 76 5.45 -2.20 -7.04
CA THR A 76 4.20 -2.04 -7.81
C THR A 76 4.32 -0.93 -8.85
N GLY A 77 4.97 0.19 -8.52
CA GLY A 77 5.21 1.29 -9.44
C GLY A 77 6.06 0.93 -10.68
N MET A 78 6.77 -0.20 -10.66
CA MET A 78 7.53 -0.71 -11.81
C MET A 78 6.66 -1.46 -12.83
N LEU A 79 5.38 -1.73 -12.53
CA LEU A 79 4.42 -2.39 -13.43
C LEU A 79 3.85 -1.42 -14.50
N GLY A 80 4.66 -0.46 -14.93
CA GLY A 80 4.30 0.56 -15.93
C GLY A 80 3.05 1.38 -15.53
N PRO A 81 2.25 1.85 -16.52
CA PRO A 81 1.09 2.71 -16.27
C PRO A 81 0.03 2.12 -15.32
N TYR A 82 -0.11 0.79 -15.27
CA TYR A 82 -0.95 0.12 -14.28
C TYR A 82 -0.40 0.36 -12.87
N GLY A 83 0.88 0.06 -12.67
CA GLY A 83 1.59 0.26 -11.41
C GLY A 83 1.51 1.69 -10.91
N THR A 84 2.08 2.63 -11.68
CA THR A 84 2.10 4.07 -11.38
C THR A 84 0.70 4.58 -11.05
N GLY A 85 -0.28 4.28 -11.91
CA GLY A 85 -1.66 4.68 -11.68
C GLY A 85 -2.22 4.16 -10.36
N THR A 86 -1.99 2.89 -9.98
CA THR A 86 -2.47 2.38 -8.69
C THR A 86 -1.80 3.05 -7.50
N THR A 87 -0.50 3.31 -7.56
CA THR A 87 0.26 3.97 -6.48
C THR A 87 -0.05 5.45 -6.32
N GLU A 88 -0.56 6.15 -7.34
CA GLU A 88 -0.96 7.57 -7.27
C GLU A 88 -2.33 7.81 -6.62
N ALA A 89 -3.09 6.76 -6.31
CA ALA A 89 -4.43 6.93 -5.74
C ALA A 89 -4.35 7.58 -4.33
N PRO A 90 -5.34 8.41 -3.92
CA PRO A 90 -5.23 9.18 -2.68
C PRO A 90 -5.29 8.35 -1.39
N THR A 91 -5.88 7.14 -1.45
CA THR A 91 -5.94 6.18 -0.35
C THR A 91 -5.78 4.75 -0.85
N LEU A 92 -5.44 3.80 0.04
CA LEU A 92 -5.37 2.39 -0.31
C LEU A 92 -6.70 1.86 -0.89
N GLY A 93 -7.85 2.26 -0.33
CA GLY A 93 -9.16 1.89 -0.87
C GLY A 93 -9.46 2.49 -2.26
N ALA A 94 -8.85 3.62 -2.61
CA ALA A 94 -8.87 4.14 -3.98
C ALA A 94 -7.89 3.37 -4.89
N ALA A 95 -6.72 2.99 -4.39
CA ALA A 95 -5.72 2.20 -5.11
C ALA A 95 -6.25 0.82 -5.51
N ILE A 96 -6.85 0.09 -4.56
CA ILE A 96 -7.47 -1.22 -4.80
C ILE A 96 -8.60 -1.11 -5.83
N ARG A 97 -9.48 -0.10 -5.73
CA ARG A 97 -10.54 0.12 -6.73
C ARG A 97 -9.96 0.40 -8.12
N ARG A 98 -8.90 1.20 -8.22
CA ARG A 98 -8.20 1.48 -9.48
C ARG A 98 -7.55 0.21 -10.04
N ALA A 99 -6.87 -0.57 -9.21
CA ALA A 99 -6.24 -1.84 -9.58
C ALA A 99 -7.27 -2.83 -10.15
N ASN A 100 -8.34 -3.09 -9.41
CA ASN A 100 -9.43 -3.98 -9.82
C ASN A 100 -10.05 -3.53 -11.16
N GLY A 101 -10.28 -2.23 -11.32
CA GLY A 101 -10.89 -1.65 -12.52
C GLY A 101 -10.00 -1.57 -13.76
N THR A 102 -8.67 -1.68 -13.62
CA THR A 102 -7.73 -1.51 -14.75
C THR A 102 -6.92 -2.73 -15.13
N LEU A 103 -6.77 -3.76 -14.26
CA LEU A 103 -5.94 -4.95 -14.52
C LEU A 103 -6.24 -5.58 -15.90
N ASN A 104 -7.51 -5.89 -16.16
CA ASN A 104 -8.00 -6.51 -17.40
C ASN A 104 -7.69 -5.68 -18.67
N ARG A 105 -7.60 -4.35 -18.56
CA ARG A 105 -7.28 -3.46 -19.69
C ARG A 105 -5.78 -3.23 -19.87
N MET A 106 -5.04 -3.17 -18.76
CA MET A 106 -3.66 -2.69 -18.75
C MET A 106 -2.59 -3.79 -18.69
N MET A 107 -2.87 -4.94 -18.08
CA MET A 107 -1.86 -5.98 -17.81
C MET A 107 -2.23 -7.35 -18.37
N GLN A 108 -3.29 -7.97 -17.85
CA GLN A 108 -3.67 -9.36 -18.13
C GLN A 108 -5.19 -9.53 -18.09
N THR A 109 -5.74 -10.40 -18.94
CA THR A 109 -7.17 -10.78 -18.91
C THR A 109 -7.39 -12.14 -18.26
N ASP A 110 -8.67 -12.48 -18.02
CA ASP A 110 -9.11 -13.72 -17.38
C ASP A 110 -8.63 -13.85 -15.91
N THR A 111 -8.39 -12.71 -15.27
CA THR A 111 -7.99 -12.54 -13.87
C THR A 111 -8.71 -11.33 -13.28
N ASP A 112 -9.49 -11.53 -12.22
CA ASP A 112 -10.16 -10.48 -11.48
C ASP A 112 -9.55 -10.29 -10.10
N LEU A 113 -9.48 -9.03 -9.67
CA LEU A 113 -9.13 -8.65 -8.31
C LEU A 113 -10.41 -8.27 -7.56
N VAL A 114 -10.65 -8.90 -6.41
CA VAL A 114 -11.91 -8.79 -5.67
C VAL A 114 -11.62 -8.43 -4.21
N LEU A 115 -12.21 -7.34 -3.73
CA LEU A 115 -12.14 -6.96 -2.32
C LEU A 115 -13.42 -7.39 -1.62
N CYS A 116 -13.32 -8.40 -0.75
CA CYS A 116 -14.43 -8.93 0.03
C CYS A 116 -14.35 -8.46 1.48
N ARG A 117 -15.49 -8.10 2.09
CA ARG A 117 -15.59 -7.98 3.55
C ARG A 117 -15.66 -9.36 4.19
N LEU A 118 -14.91 -9.55 5.26
CA LEU A 118 -14.95 -10.72 6.14
C LEU A 118 -15.58 -10.32 7.48
N ARG A 119 -15.92 -11.30 8.32
CA ARG A 119 -16.38 -11.04 9.71
C ARG A 119 -15.37 -10.24 10.56
N ARG A 120 -14.08 -10.26 10.22
CA ARG A 120 -12.98 -9.62 11.00
C ARG A 120 -11.97 -8.86 10.12
N GLY A 121 -12.47 -8.09 9.16
CA GLY A 121 -11.68 -7.23 8.28
C GLY A 121 -12.05 -7.41 6.81
N VAL A 122 -11.06 -7.34 5.92
CA VAL A 122 -11.25 -7.53 4.48
C VAL A 122 -10.25 -8.53 3.92
N ARG A 123 -10.62 -9.18 2.81
CA ARG A 123 -9.72 -10.02 1.98
C ARG A 123 -9.65 -9.42 0.57
N TRP A 124 -8.45 -9.09 0.11
CA TRP A 124 -8.23 -8.71 -1.30
C TRP A 124 -7.66 -9.92 -2.04
N SER A 125 -8.45 -10.48 -2.95
CA SER A 125 -8.21 -11.77 -3.59
C SER A 125 -8.01 -11.67 -5.09
N MET A 126 -7.32 -12.65 -5.66
CA MET A 126 -7.06 -12.80 -7.09
C MET A 126 -7.75 -14.03 -7.65
N ALA A 127 -8.86 -13.84 -8.36
CA ALA A 127 -9.61 -14.91 -8.99
C ALA A 127 -9.20 -15.06 -10.46
N SER A 128 -8.63 -16.20 -10.85
CA SER A 128 -8.48 -16.55 -12.27
C SER A 128 -9.61 -17.45 -12.72
N HIS A 129 -10.21 -17.14 -13.87
CA HIS A 129 -11.38 -17.84 -14.39
C HIS A 129 -11.02 -19.18 -15.05
N THR A 130 -9.82 -19.28 -15.64
CA THR A 130 -9.30 -20.56 -16.13
C THR A 130 -8.82 -21.46 -14.98
N ARG A 131 -9.40 -22.65 -14.86
CA ARG A 131 -9.03 -23.67 -13.86
C ARG A 131 -7.87 -24.56 -14.31
N GLY A 132 -7.11 -25.07 -13.34
CA GLY A 132 -6.35 -26.33 -13.43
C GLY A 132 -5.25 -26.41 -14.48
N LYS A 133 -4.29 -25.47 -14.51
CA LYS A 133 -3.18 -25.47 -15.47
C LYS A 133 -1.81 -25.35 -14.81
N ALA A 134 -0.85 -26.12 -15.31
CA ALA A 134 0.56 -26.05 -14.92
C ALA A 134 1.10 -24.62 -15.08
N GLY A 135 1.97 -24.20 -14.16
CA GLY A 135 2.53 -22.84 -14.12
C GLY A 135 1.62 -21.74 -13.58
N ARG A 136 0.31 -21.97 -13.41
CA ARG A 136 -0.63 -21.00 -12.80
C ARG A 136 -0.12 -20.47 -11.45
N PHE A 137 0.39 -21.36 -10.60
CA PHE A 137 0.97 -21.03 -9.30
C PHE A 137 2.12 -20.00 -9.41
N GLN A 138 3.03 -20.16 -10.39
CA GLN A 138 4.14 -19.22 -10.62
C GLN A 138 3.68 -17.85 -11.12
N ASN A 139 2.43 -17.71 -11.60
CA ASN A 139 1.81 -16.42 -11.94
C ASN A 139 1.04 -15.81 -10.75
N GLU A 140 0.52 -16.63 -9.83
CA GLU A 140 -0.16 -16.14 -8.63
C GLU A 140 0.81 -15.62 -7.56
N LEU A 141 1.97 -16.26 -7.38
CA LEU A 141 3.01 -15.81 -6.45
C LEU A 141 3.55 -14.38 -6.70
N PRO A 142 3.93 -13.96 -7.93
CA PRO A 142 4.44 -12.62 -8.16
C PRO A 142 3.33 -11.58 -7.99
N ALA A 143 2.13 -11.91 -8.47
CA ALA A 143 0.98 -11.05 -8.37
C ALA A 143 0.53 -10.87 -6.90
N THR A 144 0.72 -11.90 -6.06
CA THR A 144 0.65 -11.81 -4.59
C THR A 144 1.68 -10.79 -4.08
N GLY A 145 2.96 -10.91 -4.44
CA GLY A 145 3.98 -9.93 -4.06
C GLY A 145 3.64 -8.48 -4.45
N TYR A 146 3.10 -8.27 -5.66
CA TYR A 146 2.66 -6.95 -6.12
C TYR A 146 1.47 -6.40 -5.30
N GLN A 147 0.52 -7.26 -4.90
CA GLN A 147 -0.55 -6.86 -3.99
C GLN A 147 0.00 -6.47 -2.61
N LEU A 148 1.01 -7.20 -2.10
CA LEU A 148 1.64 -6.88 -0.82
C LEU A 148 2.41 -5.56 -0.84
N ASP A 149 3.16 -5.30 -1.92
CA ASP A 149 3.88 -4.04 -2.07
C ASP A 149 2.92 -2.84 -2.20
N LEU A 150 1.84 -2.96 -2.98
CA LEU A 150 0.80 -1.91 -3.00
C LEU A 150 0.14 -1.74 -1.63
N LEU A 151 -0.13 -2.84 -0.90
CA LEU A 151 -0.69 -2.77 0.45
C LEU A 151 0.28 -2.12 1.44
N ARG A 152 1.59 -2.28 1.29
CA ARG A 152 2.63 -1.64 2.11
C ARG A 152 2.88 -0.17 1.74
N HIS A 153 2.63 0.24 0.50
CA HIS A 153 2.85 1.60 0.03
C HIS A 153 2.12 2.67 0.87
N PHE A 154 0.91 2.37 1.37
CA PHE A 154 0.07 3.32 2.12
C PHE A 154 0.30 3.36 3.65
N PRO A 155 0.26 2.23 4.39
CA PRO A 155 0.52 2.18 5.83
C PRO A 155 2.02 2.13 6.20
N GLY A 156 2.91 1.97 5.21
CA GLY A 156 4.38 1.93 5.39
C GLY A 156 4.99 0.54 5.20
N GLU A 157 6.28 0.50 4.87
CA GLU A 157 6.99 -0.73 4.50
C GLU A 157 7.06 -1.79 5.62
N ALA A 158 7.05 -1.37 6.88
CA ALA A 158 7.02 -2.27 8.04
C ALA A 158 5.64 -2.93 8.27
N TRP A 159 4.61 -2.52 7.54
CA TRP A 159 3.27 -3.11 7.65
C TRP A 159 3.23 -4.55 7.12
N SER A 160 2.36 -5.37 7.72
CA SER A 160 2.15 -6.75 7.33
C SER A 160 0.66 -7.10 7.38
N PRO A 161 0.14 -7.91 6.43
CA PRO A 161 -1.23 -8.41 6.49
C PRO A 161 -1.41 -9.39 7.66
N LYS A 162 -2.68 -9.67 8.01
CA LYS A 162 -3.03 -10.71 8.99
C LYS A 162 -2.66 -12.11 8.47
N ALA A 163 -2.86 -12.35 7.18
CA ALA A 163 -2.46 -13.57 6.47
C ALA A 163 -2.41 -13.35 4.94
N ILE A 164 -1.50 -14.05 4.28
CA ILE A 164 -1.49 -14.27 2.84
C ILE A 164 -2.00 -15.70 2.58
N ARG A 165 -3.13 -15.84 1.88
CA ARG A 165 -3.73 -17.12 1.49
C ARG A 165 -3.20 -17.56 0.14
N ILE A 166 -2.66 -18.76 0.07
CA ILE A 166 -2.16 -19.38 -1.16
C ILE A 166 -2.83 -20.75 -1.33
N ARG A 167 -3.46 -20.99 -2.49
CA ARG A 167 -4.32 -22.16 -2.74
C ARG A 167 -3.54 -23.47 -2.75
N ASP A 168 -2.53 -23.56 -3.61
CA ASP A 168 -1.89 -24.82 -3.99
C ASP A 168 -0.43 -24.84 -3.50
N ILE A 169 -0.21 -24.78 -2.19
CA ILE A 169 1.13 -24.78 -1.59
C ILE A 169 1.36 -25.94 -0.62
N GLU A 170 2.49 -26.62 -0.79
CA GLU A 170 2.99 -27.63 0.13
C GLU A 170 3.39 -27.01 1.48
N ARG A 171 3.04 -27.66 2.59
CA ARG A 171 3.32 -27.16 3.95
C ARG A 171 4.81 -26.82 4.17
N ALA A 172 5.72 -27.59 3.58
CA ALA A 172 7.17 -27.38 3.68
C ALA A 172 7.64 -26.04 3.08
N ARG A 173 6.90 -25.48 2.12
CA ARG A 173 7.26 -24.22 1.42
C ARG A 173 6.73 -22.96 2.12
N ILE A 174 5.83 -23.12 3.10
CA ILE A 174 5.20 -21.99 3.81
C ILE A 174 6.26 -21.08 4.44
N ALA A 175 7.15 -21.62 5.28
CA ALA A 175 8.17 -20.83 5.98
C ALA A 175 9.11 -20.06 5.02
N HIS A 176 9.44 -20.64 3.86
CA HIS A 176 10.23 -19.95 2.83
C HIS A 176 9.48 -18.75 2.23
N LEU A 177 8.18 -18.89 1.95
CA LEU A 177 7.36 -17.78 1.47
C LEU A 177 7.10 -16.72 2.55
N GLU A 178 6.98 -17.12 3.82
CA GLU A 178 6.90 -16.16 4.94
C GLU A 178 8.17 -15.31 5.04
N GLN A 179 9.34 -15.92 4.82
CA GLN A 179 10.62 -15.21 4.75
C GLN A 179 10.68 -14.26 3.55
N LEU A 180 10.33 -14.72 2.34
CA LEU A 180 10.35 -13.90 1.11
C LEU A 180 9.38 -12.71 1.20
N PHE A 181 8.14 -12.94 1.61
CA PHE A 181 7.12 -11.89 1.70
C PHE A 181 7.20 -11.08 2.99
N ARG A 182 7.93 -11.54 4.00
CA ARG A 182 7.99 -10.95 5.37
C ARG A 182 6.60 -10.79 5.99
N ALA A 183 5.75 -11.81 5.81
CA ALA A 183 4.34 -11.78 6.18
C ALA A 183 3.82 -13.22 6.43
N PRO A 184 2.83 -13.43 7.30
CA PRO A 184 2.28 -14.77 7.56
C PRO A 184 1.65 -15.38 6.31
N VAL A 185 1.95 -16.64 6.01
CA VAL A 185 1.43 -17.37 4.85
C VAL A 185 0.64 -18.57 5.32
N CYS A 186 -0.61 -18.68 4.86
CA CYS A 186 -1.45 -19.84 5.12
C CYS A 186 -1.67 -20.60 3.82
N GLY A 187 -1.25 -21.87 3.81
CA GLY A 187 -1.61 -22.82 2.77
C GLY A 187 -3.07 -23.32 2.88
N PRO A 188 -3.46 -24.29 2.04
CA PRO A 188 -4.80 -24.86 2.07
C PRO A 188 -5.01 -25.72 3.32
N ASP A 189 -5.89 -25.27 4.23
CA ASP A 189 -6.39 -26.14 5.30
C ASP A 189 -7.84 -25.79 5.70
N ARG A 190 -8.64 -26.84 5.89
CA ARG A 190 -10.04 -26.91 6.37
C ARG A 190 -10.99 -25.74 6.02
N GLY A 191 -11.58 -25.81 4.82
CA GLY A 191 -12.82 -25.12 4.48
C GLY A 191 -12.70 -23.66 4.02
N ASP A 192 -11.48 -23.15 3.89
CA ASP A 192 -11.25 -21.77 3.43
C ASP A 192 -11.46 -21.61 1.92
N SER A 193 -11.67 -20.36 1.47
CA SER A 193 -11.95 -20.04 0.07
C SER A 193 -10.80 -20.51 -0.84
N PRO A 194 -11.08 -21.08 -2.02
CA PRO A 194 -10.02 -21.48 -2.96
C PRO A 194 -9.27 -20.29 -3.55
N VAL A 195 -9.70 -19.03 -3.37
CA VAL A 195 -9.09 -17.90 -4.06
C VAL A 195 -7.91 -17.33 -3.25
N PRO A 196 -6.67 -17.27 -3.79
CA PRO A 196 -5.55 -16.63 -3.10
C PRO A 196 -5.85 -15.16 -2.82
N GLY A 197 -5.23 -14.59 -1.80
CA GLY A 197 -5.48 -13.21 -1.40
C GLY A 197 -4.96 -12.84 -0.02
N MET A 198 -5.09 -11.57 0.35
CA MET A 198 -4.52 -11.04 1.60
C MET A 198 -5.61 -10.56 2.53
N GLU A 199 -5.54 -10.99 3.78
CA GLU A 199 -6.41 -10.57 4.86
C GLU A 199 -5.80 -9.43 5.65
N PHE A 200 -6.57 -8.37 5.88
CA PHE A 200 -6.11 -7.22 6.64
C PHE A 200 -7.27 -6.47 7.32
N ASP A 201 -6.93 -5.45 8.10
CA ASP A 201 -7.91 -4.63 8.78
C ASP A 201 -8.59 -3.64 7.83
N GLU A 202 -9.91 -3.49 7.92
CA GLU A 202 -10.65 -2.59 7.02
C GLU A 202 -10.20 -1.13 7.17
N ARG A 203 -9.71 -0.73 8.36
CA ARG A 203 -9.17 0.61 8.62
C ARG A 203 -8.01 0.97 7.70
N CYS A 204 -7.23 -0.01 7.22
CA CYS A 204 -6.15 0.24 6.27
C CYS A 204 -6.64 0.83 4.95
N LEU A 205 -7.90 0.60 4.53
CA LEU A 205 -8.45 1.19 3.30
C LEU A 205 -8.49 2.73 3.32
N ALA A 206 -8.49 3.34 4.51
CA ALA A 206 -8.41 4.78 4.70
C ALA A 206 -6.98 5.32 4.79
N ALA A 207 -5.95 4.48 4.74
CA ALA A 207 -4.55 4.91 4.76
C ALA A 207 -4.27 5.82 3.56
N LEU A 208 -3.75 7.02 3.85
CA LEU A 208 -3.45 8.05 2.86
C LEU A 208 -2.23 7.67 2.04
N ASN A 209 -2.18 8.18 0.80
CA ASN A 209 -0.98 8.12 -0.01
C ASN A 209 0.19 8.83 0.71
N PRO A 210 1.39 8.23 0.82
CA PRO A 210 2.53 8.89 1.44
C PRO A 210 2.89 10.21 0.73
N ALA A 211 2.78 10.29 -0.60
CA ALA A 211 3.03 11.53 -1.35
C ALA A 211 2.06 12.67 -0.96
N ALA A 212 0.81 12.33 -0.64
CA ALA A 212 -0.19 13.32 -0.21
C ALA A 212 0.15 13.96 1.16
N ALA A 213 0.92 13.26 2.01
CA ALA A 213 1.38 13.81 3.29
C ALA A 213 2.40 14.94 3.11
N TRP A 214 3.23 14.89 2.06
CA TRP A 214 4.21 15.94 1.72
C TRP A 214 3.56 17.20 1.13
N THR A 215 2.39 17.07 0.48
CA THR A 215 1.62 18.21 -0.04
C THR A 215 0.81 18.97 1.02
N ARG A 216 0.91 18.63 2.31
CA ARG A 216 0.44 19.56 3.36
C ARG A 216 1.24 20.85 3.22
N PRO A 217 0.61 22.02 3.02
CA PRO A 217 1.31 23.28 3.12
C PRO A 217 2.00 23.32 4.48
N ARG A 218 3.31 23.56 4.51
CA ARG A 218 3.96 23.97 5.76
C ARG A 218 3.18 25.17 6.25
N THR A 219 2.44 25.01 7.34
CA THR A 219 1.79 26.14 8.02
C THR A 219 2.91 27.09 8.39
N THR A 220 3.06 28.14 7.58
CA THR A 220 4.03 29.20 7.83
C THR A 220 3.80 29.64 9.27
N PRO A 221 4.84 29.68 10.14
CA PRO A 221 4.67 30.15 11.51
C PRO A 221 3.95 31.50 11.43
N ARG A 222 2.74 31.55 11.97
CA ARG A 222 1.79 32.66 11.78
C ARG A 222 2.54 33.93 12.14
N GLN A 223 2.95 34.71 11.14
CA GLN A 223 3.78 35.89 11.38
C GLN A 223 3.02 36.74 12.40
N ARG A 224 3.62 36.96 13.57
CA ARG A 224 3.08 37.91 14.52
C ARG A 224 2.92 39.21 13.74
N PRO A 225 1.71 39.80 13.66
CA PRO A 225 1.53 41.01 12.88
C PRO A 225 2.55 42.04 13.37
N CYS A 226 3.39 42.52 12.45
CA CYS A 226 4.40 43.53 12.77
C CYS A 226 3.68 44.67 13.49
N ARG A 227 4.12 44.97 14.72
CA ARG A 227 3.62 46.15 15.42
C ARG A 227 3.94 47.34 14.53
N ARG A 228 2.89 47.99 14.00
CA ARG A 228 3.02 49.29 13.34
C ARG A 228 3.81 50.21 14.29
N PRO A 229 4.81 50.97 13.80
CA PRO A 229 5.39 52.03 14.59
C PRO A 229 4.28 53.02 15.01
N PRO A 230 4.36 53.61 16.20
CA PRO A 230 3.32 54.52 16.68
C PRO A 230 3.26 55.76 15.78
N ILE A 231 2.03 56.15 15.41
CA ILE A 231 1.77 57.38 14.67
C ILE A 231 2.13 58.57 15.59
N PRO A 232 2.92 59.56 15.14
CA PRO A 232 3.16 60.78 15.90
C PRO A 232 1.84 61.50 16.18
N ARG A 233 1.56 61.81 17.45
CA ARG A 233 0.39 62.62 17.80
C ARG A 233 0.58 64.06 17.30
N PRO A 234 -0.43 64.70 16.70
CA PRO A 234 -0.38 66.13 16.43
C PRO A 234 -0.26 66.90 17.75
N ALA A 235 0.51 68.00 17.75
CA ALA A 235 0.64 68.87 18.91
C ALA A 235 -0.70 69.58 19.19
N CYS A 236 -1.19 69.46 20.42
CA CYS A 236 -2.37 70.22 20.86
C CYS A 236 -1.99 71.70 21.04
N VAL A 237 -2.64 72.56 20.28
CA VAL A 237 -2.70 74.01 20.59
C VAL A 237 -3.55 74.17 21.86
N PRO A 238 -3.12 74.95 22.87
CA PRO A 238 -3.87 75.08 24.12
C PRO A 238 -5.10 75.98 23.93
N PRO A 239 -6.27 75.62 24.47
CA PRO A 239 -7.39 76.54 24.58
C PRO A 239 -7.13 77.56 25.69
N SER A 240 -7.39 78.83 25.42
CA SER A 240 -7.35 79.89 26.42
C SER A 240 -8.59 79.82 27.32
N GLY A 241 -8.42 79.48 28.61
CA GLY A 241 -9.44 79.81 29.59
C GLY A 241 -9.43 79.09 30.95
N TRP A 242 -9.40 79.90 32.01
CA TRP A 242 -10.09 79.67 33.29
C TRP A 242 -9.67 78.48 34.18
N SER A 243 -8.58 78.70 34.92
CA SER A 243 -8.53 78.77 36.40
C SER A 243 -9.33 77.80 37.32
N PHE A 244 -8.57 77.34 38.34
CA PHE A 244 -8.90 77.12 39.77
C PHE A 244 -9.12 75.70 40.36
N CYS A 245 -8.25 75.43 41.36
CA CYS A 245 -8.41 74.69 42.62
C CYS A 245 -8.53 73.15 42.76
N ALA A 246 -7.63 72.67 43.64
CA ALA A 246 -7.88 71.76 44.78
C ALA A 246 -7.97 70.22 44.56
N ASP A 247 -6.82 69.59 44.76
CA ASP A 247 -6.51 68.69 45.91
C ASP A 247 -7.23 67.35 46.20
N VAL A 248 -6.35 66.42 46.61
CA VAL A 248 -6.51 65.31 47.58
C VAL A 248 -6.99 63.92 47.08
N PRO A 249 -6.45 62.80 47.62
CA PRO A 249 -6.28 61.56 46.84
C PRO A 249 -6.85 60.27 47.48
N GLY A 250 -6.72 59.17 46.73
CA GLY A 250 -6.58 57.81 47.29
C GLY A 250 -7.63 56.79 46.88
N SER A 251 -7.17 55.60 46.45
CA SER A 251 -7.43 54.34 47.18
C SER A 251 -6.82 53.13 46.43
N THR A 252 -6.36 52.15 47.20
CA THR A 252 -5.72 50.89 46.77
C THR A 252 -6.68 49.70 46.88
N ALA A 253 -6.68 48.77 45.92
CA ALA A 253 -7.08 47.37 46.18
C ALA A 253 -6.61 46.35 45.11
N SER A 254 -6.23 45.16 45.58
CA SER A 254 -6.04 43.86 44.89
C SER A 254 -6.17 42.76 45.96
N PRO A 255 -6.06 41.45 45.63
CA PRO A 255 -6.99 40.50 44.98
C PRO A 255 -7.74 39.65 46.07
N PRO A 256 -8.25 38.37 45.90
CA PRO A 256 -7.61 37.09 45.45
C PRO A 256 -8.56 36.22 44.53
N GLY A 257 -8.49 34.89 44.29
CA GLY A 257 -7.50 33.79 44.46
C GLY A 257 -8.11 32.35 44.42
N SER A 258 -7.29 31.31 44.16
CA SER A 258 -7.46 29.82 44.42
C SER A 258 -8.68 29.03 43.83
N VAL A 259 -8.56 27.88 43.10
CA VAL A 259 -7.97 26.51 43.30
C VAL A 259 -8.95 25.43 43.85
N CYS A 260 -9.05 24.26 43.19
CA CYS A 260 -9.37 22.85 43.65
C CYS A 260 -10.08 21.99 42.56
N ARG A 261 -10.31 20.65 42.67
CA ARG A 261 -9.44 19.43 42.83
C ARG A 261 -10.31 18.14 42.69
N GLY A 262 -9.74 16.96 42.32
CA GLY A 262 -10.34 15.59 42.42
C GLY A 262 -10.71 14.94 41.05
N ALA A 263 -10.37 13.69 40.65
CA ALA A 263 -10.35 12.31 41.24
C ALA A 263 -11.63 11.49 40.92
N ALA A 264 -11.71 10.14 40.79
CA ALA A 264 -10.80 9.01 40.47
C ALA A 264 -11.66 7.69 40.31
N PHE A 265 -11.04 6.48 40.18
CA PHE A 265 -11.63 5.09 40.12
C PHE A 265 -12.25 4.60 38.77
N SER A 266 -12.39 3.30 38.47
CA SER A 266 -11.48 2.11 38.42
C SER A 266 -12.28 0.83 38.03
N GLY A 267 -11.68 -0.19 37.39
CA GLY A 267 -12.31 -1.53 37.28
C GLY A 267 -11.60 -2.53 36.34
N SER A 268 -11.36 -3.75 36.83
CA SER A 268 -10.66 -4.89 36.17
C SER A 268 -11.46 -6.18 36.43
N SER A 269 -11.72 -7.11 35.50
CA SER A 269 -10.90 -8.29 35.09
C SER A 269 -11.72 -9.59 35.28
N ASP A 270 -11.25 -10.70 34.67
CA ASP A 270 -11.54 -12.13 34.97
C ASP A 270 -12.91 -12.76 34.54
N LEU A 271 -13.05 -14.05 34.20
CA LEU A 271 -12.12 -15.11 33.71
C LEU A 271 -12.91 -16.29 33.05
N CYS A 272 -12.19 -17.33 32.61
CA CYS A 272 -12.61 -18.56 31.90
C CYS A 272 -13.85 -19.34 32.40
N GLY A 273 -14.43 -20.12 31.48
CA GLY A 273 -15.23 -21.32 31.75
C GLY A 273 -15.33 -22.21 30.51
N ALA A 274 -15.04 -23.51 30.64
CA ALA A 274 -15.07 -24.48 29.54
C ALA A 274 -15.79 -25.76 29.95
N THR A 275 -16.55 -26.34 29.02
CA THR A 275 -16.92 -27.76 28.89
C THR A 275 -17.36 -28.03 27.45
#